data_AF-A0A2U9IHN9-F1
#
_entry.id   AF-A0A2U9IHN9-F1
#
_cell.length_a   1.000
_cell.length_b   1.000
_cell.length_c   1.000
_cell.angle_alpha   90.00
_cell.angle_beta   90.00
_cell.angle_gamma   90.00
#
_symmetry.space_group_name_H-M   'P 1'
#
loop_
_entity.id
_entity.type
_entity.pdbx_description
1 polymer ?
#
loop_
_entity_poly.entity_id
_entity_poly.type
_entity_poly.pdbx_seq_one_letter_code
_entity_poly.pdbx_strand_id
1 'polypeptide(L)'
;MAFKVLFLTKDKKFIYDGKVREVRQLEDLEGINIRFSRPMIVYDVEEVDLDYFTENFGHLLVGDKTVVDLVHLLKFSNFIAYVDHYRNKIELFIDGNKYIELSYSSLPFLRYLFAKIPRGILLENTDFYSINPD
;
A
#
# COMPACT_ATOMS: atom_id res chain seq x y z
N MET A 1 19.56 -2.31 -11.36
CA MET A 1 19.60 -2.26 -9.89
C MET A 1 18.20 -2.60 -9.39
N ALA A 2 18.03 -3.59 -8.52
CA ALA A 2 16.71 -3.97 -8.02
C ALA A 2 16.19 -2.87 -7.08
N PHE A 3 14.98 -2.37 -7.33
CA PHE A 3 14.37 -1.33 -6.50
C PHE A 3 13.96 -1.92 -5.15
N LYS A 4 14.57 -1.43 -4.07
CA LYS A 4 14.29 -1.85 -2.69
C LYS A 4 13.72 -0.68 -1.90
N VAL A 5 12.64 -0.92 -1.17
CA VAL A 5 12.00 0.07 -0.31
C VAL A 5 11.81 -0.52 1.08
N LEU A 6 12.24 0.22 2.10
CA LEU A 6 12.03 -0.11 3.51
C LEU A 6 11.05 0.89 4.11
N PHE A 7 9.93 0.37 4.60
CA PHE A 7 8.92 1.14 5.32
C PHE A 7 9.15 0.95 6.82
N LEU A 8 9.48 2.05 7.51
CA LEU A 8 9.69 2.06 8.95
C LEU A 8 8.44 2.63 9.63
N THR A 9 7.78 1.83 10.45
CA THR A 9 6.72 2.30 11.37
C THR A 9 7.26 2.40 12.78
N LYS A 10 6.43 2.87 13.72
CA LYS A 10 6.76 2.95 15.14
C LYS A 10 7.17 1.59 15.73
N ASP A 11 6.48 0.52 15.31
CA ASP A 11 6.54 -0.80 15.92
C ASP A 11 7.08 -1.89 14.96
N LYS A 12 7.00 -1.66 13.65
CA LYS A 12 7.28 -2.68 12.63
C LYS A 12 8.10 -2.11 11.49
N LYS A 13 8.66 -3.02 10.71
CA LYS A 13 9.44 -2.71 9.51
C LYS A 13 8.98 -3.63 8.40
N PHE A 14 8.65 -3.06 7.25
CA PHE A 14 8.24 -3.81 6.08
C PHE A 14 9.21 -3.52 4.94
N ILE A 15 9.58 -4.54 4.19
CA ILE A 15 10.45 -4.39 3.03
C ILE A 15 9.71 -4.83 1.77
N TYR A 16 9.96 -4.10 0.69
CA TYR A 16 9.74 -4.54 -0.67
C TYR A 16 11.09 -4.62 -1.41
N ASP A 17 11.45 -5.80 -1.86
CA ASP A 17 12.63 -6.06 -2.70
C ASP A 17 12.30 -6.98 -3.89
N GLY A 18 11.05 -6.90 -4.36
CA GLY A 18 10.40 -7.89 -5.22
C GLY A 18 9.52 -8.87 -4.44
N LYS A 19 9.66 -8.91 -3.11
CA LYS A 19 8.74 -9.54 -2.17
C LYS A 19 8.38 -8.59 -1.04
N VAL A 20 7.15 -8.67 -0.57
CA VAL A 20 6.59 -7.96 0.57
C VAL A 20 6.70 -8.84 1.81
N ARG A 21 7.36 -8.35 2.85
CA ARG A 21 7.46 -9.05 4.15
C ARG A 21 7.76 -8.09 5.30
N GLU A 22 7.32 -8.48 6.49
CA GLU A 22 7.79 -7.88 7.75
C GLU A 22 9.21 -8.37 8.06
N VAL A 23 10.06 -7.48 8.58
CA VAL A 23 11.45 -7.80 8.96
C VAL A 23 11.75 -7.31 10.37
N ARG A 24 12.50 -8.12 11.13
CA ARG A 24 12.92 -7.75 12.50
C ARG A 24 14.19 -6.90 12.50
N GLN A 25 15.16 -7.29 11.67
CA GLN A 25 16.45 -6.63 11.52
C GLN A 25 16.82 -6.57 10.04
N LEU A 26 17.53 -5.51 9.66
CA LEU A 26 18.15 -5.34 8.36
C LEU A 26 19.63 -5.10 8.58
N GLU A 27 20.46 -5.97 8.02
CA GLU A 27 21.92 -5.94 8.19
C GLU A 27 22.59 -5.01 7.18
N ASP A 28 21.93 -4.72 6.06
CA ASP A 28 22.42 -3.85 4.98
C ASP A 28 21.32 -2.89 4.51
N LEU A 29 21.66 -1.59 4.49
CA LEU A 29 20.79 -0.50 4.03
C LEU A 29 21.26 0.11 2.70
N GLU A 30 22.36 -0.39 2.12
CA GLU A 30 22.94 0.16 0.90
C GLU A 30 21.94 0.06 -0.26
N GLY A 31 21.68 1.21 -0.89
CA GLY A 31 20.74 1.32 -2.01
C GLY A 31 19.25 1.15 -1.66
N ILE A 32 18.88 1.11 -0.37
CA ILE A 32 17.49 1.01 0.07
C ILE A 32 16.85 2.40 0.18
N ASN A 33 15.69 2.58 -0.44
CA ASN A 33 14.86 3.77 -0.23
C ASN A 33 14.09 3.62 1.09
N ILE A 34 14.44 4.42 2.10
CA ILE A 34 13.81 4.38 3.42
C ILE A 34 12.62 5.35 3.46
N ARG A 35 11.47 4.85 3.90
CA ARG A 35 10.22 5.60 4.03
C ARG A 35 9.66 5.49 5.44
N PHE A 36 9.62 6.62 6.15
CA PHE A 36 8.90 6.69 7.42
C PHE A 36 7.40 6.63 7.15
N SER A 37 6.75 5.72 7.85
CA SER A 37 5.39 5.29 7.55
C SER A 37 4.57 5.10 8.82
N ARG A 38 3.27 5.35 8.72
CA ARG A 38 2.28 5.01 9.75
C ARG A 38 1.14 4.21 9.12
N PRO A 39 0.31 3.51 9.90
CA PRO A 39 -0.88 2.85 9.37
C PRO A 39 -1.76 3.83 8.60
N MET A 40 -2.20 3.42 7.41
CA MET A 40 -3.17 4.17 6.63
C MET A 40 -4.54 4.11 7.29
N ILE A 41 -5.24 5.24 7.37
CA ILE A 41 -6.66 5.25 7.77
C ILE A 41 -7.51 4.56 6.69
N VAL A 42 -8.35 3.62 7.05
CA VAL A 42 -9.29 2.97 6.11
C VAL A 42 -10.69 3.00 6.66
N TYR A 43 -11.67 2.84 5.77
CA TYR A 43 -13.09 2.91 6.11
C TYR A 43 -13.72 1.55 5.84
N ASP A 44 -13.82 0.74 6.88
CA ASP A 44 -14.47 -0.56 6.83
C ASP A 44 -15.97 -0.41 7.11
N VAL A 45 -16.81 -0.71 6.10
CA VAL A 45 -18.27 -0.63 6.18
C VAL A 45 -18.81 -2.05 6.22
N GLU A 46 -19.39 -2.48 7.34
CA GLU A 46 -19.73 -3.89 7.62
C GLU A 46 -20.52 -4.58 6.50
N GLU A 47 -21.51 -3.90 5.91
CA GLU A 47 -22.41 -4.48 4.90
C GLU A 47 -21.88 -4.43 3.45
N VAL A 48 -20.64 -3.96 3.26
CA VAL A 48 -20.03 -3.79 1.93
C VAL A 48 -18.90 -4.78 1.75
N ASP A 49 -19.09 -5.77 0.89
CA ASP A 49 -18.04 -6.74 0.56
C ASP A 49 -17.21 -6.32 -0.66
N LEU A 50 -16.11 -7.04 -0.91
CA LEU A 50 -15.24 -6.78 -2.05
C LEU A 50 -15.99 -6.90 -3.39
N ASP A 51 -16.98 -7.79 -3.48
CA ASP A 51 -17.80 -8.00 -4.68
C ASP A 51 -18.67 -6.79 -5.02
N TYR A 52 -19.11 -6.03 -4.01
CA TYR A 52 -19.83 -4.77 -4.24
C TYR A 52 -18.98 -3.80 -5.08
N PHE A 53 -17.68 -3.72 -4.84
CA PHE A 53 -16.79 -2.85 -5.61
C PHE A 53 -16.59 -3.35 -7.04
N THR A 54 -16.44 -4.65 -7.25
CA THR A 54 -16.22 -5.20 -8.60
C THR A 54 -17.48 -5.11 -9.45
N GLU A 55 -18.66 -5.32 -8.87
CA GLU A 55 -19.95 -5.23 -9.57
C GLU A 55 -20.35 -3.79 -9.91
N ASN A 56 -20.22 -2.87 -8.96
CA ASN A 56 -20.73 -1.49 -9.13
C ASN A 56 -19.69 -0.54 -9.72
N PHE A 57 -18.41 -0.77 -9.43
CA PHE A 57 -17.31 0.14 -9.79
C PHE A 57 -16.20 -0.53 -10.60
N GLY A 58 -16.37 -1.80 -11.00
CA GLY A 58 -15.33 -2.59 -11.65
C GLY A 58 -14.66 -1.91 -12.85
N HIS A 59 -15.42 -1.13 -13.62
CA HIS A 59 -14.94 -0.44 -14.82
C HIS A 59 -14.21 0.89 -14.54
N LEU A 60 -14.28 1.42 -13.31
CA LEU A 60 -13.64 2.68 -12.97
C LEU A 60 -12.12 2.54 -12.99
N LEU A 61 -11.44 3.55 -13.54
CA LEU A 61 -9.98 3.60 -13.54
C LEU A 61 -9.45 4.24 -12.25
N VAL A 62 -8.46 3.59 -11.66
CA VAL A 62 -7.71 4.07 -10.49
C VAL A 62 -6.23 4.17 -10.83
N GLY A 63 -5.91 5.01 -11.81
CA GLY A 63 -4.61 5.02 -12.50
C GLY A 63 -4.74 4.30 -13.84
N ASP A 64 -3.84 3.36 -14.12
CA ASP A 64 -3.84 2.54 -15.34
C ASP A 64 -4.56 1.20 -15.18
N LYS A 65 -5.12 0.91 -13.99
CA LYS A 65 -5.91 -0.28 -13.69
C LYS A 65 -7.37 0.06 -13.50
N THR A 66 -8.24 -0.82 -13.98
CA THR A 66 -9.64 -0.83 -13.56
C THR A 66 -9.74 -1.35 -12.13
N VAL A 67 -10.82 -1.04 -11.42
CA VAL A 67 -11.08 -1.58 -10.07
C VAL A 67 -11.09 -3.11 -10.09
N VAL A 68 -11.72 -3.73 -11.10
CA VAL A 68 -11.77 -5.20 -11.18
C VAL A 68 -10.38 -5.81 -11.39
N ASP A 69 -9.55 -5.21 -12.25
CA ASP A 69 -8.16 -5.67 -12.45
C ASP A 69 -7.33 -5.53 -11.18
N LEU A 70 -7.49 -4.40 -10.48
CA LEU A 70 -6.79 -4.13 -9.24
C LEU A 70 -7.19 -5.15 -8.16
N VAL A 71 -8.48 -5.44 -8.00
CA VAL A 71 -8.97 -6.44 -7.05
C VAL A 71 -8.42 -7.82 -7.36
N HIS A 72 -8.47 -8.26 -8.62
CA HIS A 72 -7.93 -9.56 -9.02
C HIS A 72 -6.42 -9.68 -8.74
N LEU A 73 -5.68 -8.61 -8.98
CA LEU A 73 -4.24 -8.57 -8.73
C LEU A 73 -3.89 -8.71 -7.24
N LEU A 74 -4.65 -8.02 -6.37
CA LEU A 74 -4.34 -7.94 -4.96
C LEU A 74 -4.92 -9.10 -4.14
N LYS A 75 -6.04 -9.70 -4.56
CA LYS A 75 -6.75 -10.76 -3.81
C LYS A 75 -5.86 -11.96 -3.44
N PHE A 76 -4.83 -12.24 -4.24
CA PHE A 76 -3.97 -13.41 -4.07
C PHE A 76 -2.50 -13.08 -3.78
N SER A 77 -2.16 -11.81 -3.64
CA SER A 77 -0.78 -11.34 -3.51
C SER A 77 -0.59 -10.61 -2.19
N ASN A 78 0.57 -10.75 -1.54
CA ASN A 78 0.92 -9.78 -0.50
C ASN A 78 1.25 -8.45 -1.17
N PHE A 79 0.85 -7.37 -0.54
CA PHE A 79 1.12 -6.03 -1.06
C PHE A 79 1.33 -5.00 0.04
N ILE A 80 2.05 -3.93 -0.29
CA ILE A 80 2.08 -2.69 0.47
C ILE A 80 1.38 -1.63 -0.37
N ALA A 81 0.33 -1.01 0.18
CA ALA A 81 -0.21 0.22 -0.36
C ALA A 81 0.37 1.38 0.44
N TYR A 82 1.09 2.27 -0.24
CA TYR A 82 1.74 3.42 0.38
C TYR A 82 1.20 4.72 -0.20
N VAL A 83 0.73 5.61 0.68
CA VAL A 83 0.27 6.95 0.29
C VAL A 83 1.32 7.97 0.69
N ASP A 84 1.79 8.74 -0.30
CA ASP A 84 2.65 9.91 -0.08
C ASP A 84 1.81 11.18 -0.24
N HIS A 85 1.37 11.74 0.89
CA HIS A 85 0.61 12.98 0.94
C HIS A 85 1.43 14.21 0.55
N TYR A 86 2.75 14.18 0.67
CA TYR A 86 3.58 15.32 0.27
C TYR A 86 3.72 15.41 -1.24
N ARG A 87 3.76 14.26 -1.92
CA ARG A 87 3.91 14.16 -3.38
C ARG A 87 2.61 13.89 -4.12
N ASN A 88 1.49 13.75 -3.39
CA ASN A 88 0.20 13.33 -3.95
C ASN A 88 0.33 12.05 -4.78
N LYS A 89 0.89 10.99 -4.19
CA LYS A 89 1.08 9.69 -4.84
C LYS A 89 0.48 8.55 -4.03
N ILE A 90 0.02 7.52 -4.74
CA ILE A 90 -0.33 6.23 -4.17
C ILE A 90 0.48 5.18 -4.92
N GLU A 91 1.30 4.44 -4.20
CA GLU A 91 2.15 3.39 -4.77
C GLU A 91 1.75 2.04 -4.21
N LEU A 92 1.58 1.07 -5.11
CA LEU A 92 1.35 -0.33 -4.79
C LEU A 92 2.61 -1.15 -5.07
N PHE A 93 3.08 -1.83 -4.04
CA PHE A 93 4.21 -2.76 -4.09
C PHE A 93 3.65 -4.16 -3.93
N ILE A 94 3.75 -5.00 -4.95
CA ILE A 94 3.05 -6.30 -5.00
C ILE A 94 4.07 -7.41 -5.22
N ASP A 95 3.94 -8.52 -4.51
CA ASP A 95 4.80 -9.71 -4.66
C ASP A 95 5.00 -10.10 -6.14
N GLY A 96 6.25 -10.31 -6.54
CA GLY A 96 6.61 -10.78 -7.88
C GLY A 96 6.35 -9.81 -9.03
N ASN A 97 5.71 -8.67 -8.75
CA ASN A 97 5.40 -7.62 -9.72
C ASN A 97 6.28 -6.40 -9.50
N LYS A 98 6.29 -5.49 -10.47
CA LYS A 98 6.81 -4.12 -10.29
C LYS A 98 5.89 -3.30 -9.37
N TYR A 99 6.31 -2.07 -9.08
CA TYR A 99 5.44 -1.08 -8.45
C TYR A 99 4.40 -0.54 -9.46
N ILE A 100 3.20 -0.23 -9.00
CA ILE A 100 2.13 0.44 -9.76
C ILE A 100 1.82 1.76 -9.06
N GLU A 101 1.60 2.82 -9.83
CA GLU A 101 1.13 4.12 -9.30
C GLU A 101 -0.38 4.24 -9.55
N LEU A 102 -1.15 4.51 -8.50
CA LEU A 102 -2.59 4.78 -8.58
C LEU A 102 -2.84 6.29 -8.50
N SER A 103 -3.99 6.73 -9.03
CA SER A 103 -4.36 8.14 -8.94
C SER A 103 -4.62 8.56 -7.49
N TYR A 104 -3.93 9.60 -7.03
CA TYR A 104 -4.13 10.15 -5.70
C TYR A 104 -5.53 10.74 -5.49
N SER A 105 -6.17 11.23 -6.55
CA SER A 105 -7.57 11.68 -6.49
C SER A 105 -8.55 10.56 -6.12
N SER A 106 -8.17 9.30 -6.37
CA SER A 106 -8.97 8.13 -6.04
C SER A 106 -8.78 7.66 -4.59
N LEU A 107 -7.91 8.31 -3.80
CA LEU A 107 -7.62 7.89 -2.43
C LEU A 107 -8.87 7.71 -1.55
N PRO A 108 -9.88 8.62 -1.56
CA PRO A 108 -11.07 8.43 -0.74
C PRO A 108 -11.79 7.12 -1.04
N PHE A 109 -11.98 6.80 -2.32
CA PHE A 109 -12.56 5.54 -2.77
C PHE A 109 -11.67 4.34 -2.41
N LEU A 110 -10.36 4.46 -2.64
CA LEU A 110 -9.40 3.40 -2.37
C LEU A 110 -9.31 3.05 -0.88
N ARG A 111 -9.55 3.99 0.04
CA ARG A 111 -9.59 3.70 1.49
C ARG A 111 -10.75 2.76 1.87
N TYR A 112 -11.87 2.79 1.14
CA TYR A 112 -12.94 1.81 1.31
C TYR A 112 -12.59 0.47 0.67
N LEU A 113 -12.04 0.51 -0.56
CA LEU A 113 -11.65 -0.70 -1.28
C LEU A 113 -10.57 -1.50 -0.52
N PHE A 114 -9.49 -0.85 -0.10
CA PHE A 114 -8.38 -1.49 0.59
C PHE A 114 -8.76 -2.07 1.96
N ALA A 115 -9.79 -1.52 2.62
CA ALA A 115 -10.32 -2.10 3.85
C ALA A 115 -10.83 -3.54 3.64
N LYS A 116 -11.26 -3.87 2.42
CA LYS A 116 -11.86 -5.18 2.06
C LYS A 116 -10.87 -6.17 1.47
N ILE A 117 -9.65 -5.72 1.14
CA ILE A 117 -8.65 -6.60 0.52
C ILE A 117 -7.78 -7.23 1.61
N PRO A 118 -7.76 -8.57 1.73
CA PRO A 118 -6.94 -9.24 2.72
C PRO A 118 -5.44 -9.14 2.35
N ARG A 119 -4.56 -9.38 3.32
CA ARG A 119 -3.08 -9.48 3.13
C ARG A 119 -2.36 -8.18 2.72
N GLY A 120 -3.07 -7.05 2.73
CA GLY A 120 -2.49 -5.74 2.50
C GLY A 120 -1.83 -5.16 3.75
N ILE A 121 -0.64 -4.59 3.57
CA ILE A 121 -0.03 -3.66 4.52
C ILE A 121 -0.34 -2.25 4.03
N LEU A 122 -1.16 -1.53 4.76
CA LEU A 122 -1.67 -0.21 4.34
C LEU A 122 -0.95 0.88 5.12
N LEU A 123 -0.20 1.71 4.42
CA LEU A 123 0.70 2.71 4.99
C LEU A 123 0.52 4.08 4.35
N GLU A 124 0.80 5.12 5.11
CA GLU A 124 0.90 6.48 4.61
C GLU A 124 2.15 7.16 5.19
N ASN A 125 2.67 8.15 4.47
CA ASN A 125 3.86 8.88 4.86
C ASN A 125 3.68 9.61 6.20
N THR A 126 4.75 9.65 6.97
CA THR A 126 4.83 10.39 8.22
C THR A 126 6.26 10.88 8.40
N ASP A 127 6.50 11.72 9.39
CA ASP A 127 7.86 12.13 9.76
C ASP A 127 8.48 11.20 10.82
N PHE A 128 9.79 11.36 11.03
CA PHE A 128 10.57 10.61 12.01
C PHE A 128 10.07 10.85 13.45
N TYR A 129 9.72 12.09 13.78
CA TYR A 129 9.28 12.47 15.12
C TYR A 129 7.96 11.79 15.51
N SER A 130 7.06 11.59 14.55
CA SER A 130 5.77 10.94 14.77
C SER A 130 5.89 9.44 15.06
N ILE A 131 6.93 8.79 14.54
CA ILE A 131 7.17 7.36 14.81
C ILE A 131 8.06 7.13 16.04
N ASN A 132 8.79 8.15 16.49
CA ASN A 132 9.60 8.12 17.70
C ASN A 132 9.26 9.31 18.61
N PRO A 133 8.06 9.32 19.23
CA PRO A 133 7.71 10.34 20.19
C PRO A 133 8.58 10.14 21.43
N ASP A 134 9.34 11.18 21.80
CA ASP A 134 10.12 11.24 23.05
C ASP A 134 9.27 10.91 24.29
#